data_AF-A0AAW7KVN5-F1
#
_entry.id   AF-A0AAW7KVN5-F1
#
_cell.length_a   1.000
_cell.length_b   1.000
_cell.length_c   1.000
_cell.angle_alpha   90.00
_cell.angle_beta   90.00
_cell.angle_gamma   90.00
#
_symmetry.space_group_name_H-M   'P 1'
#
loop_
_entity.id
_entity.type
_entity.pdbx_description
1 polymer ?
#
loop_
_entity_poly.entity_id
_entity_poly.type
_entity_poly.pdbx_seq_one_letter_code
_entity_poly.pdbx_strand_id
1 'polypeptide(L)'
;MSLIDESTKDFGSMSVLLHSLGTDCYRIEWNSRMTGASISLIRVKKNEYIVVRKWATARNIDDVSAEFDRANQALIHFLNNVDVIKSKNESIVAAKEHCINLFTSAEGLKPISHPSLPTPRLQEAIGKEVIVKSSLGNYLISKGMLLQLLGNQAEIQVNSDHLDEGQLRQKFYTKQVHVC
;
A
#
# COMPACT_ATOMS: atom_id res chain seq x y z
N MET A 1 -11.93 -25.09 18.26
CA MET A 1 -10.84 -24.36 17.58
C MET A 1 -11.15 -24.39 16.10
N SER A 2 -11.71 -23.32 15.55
CA SER A 2 -12.10 -23.26 14.13
C SER A 2 -10.90 -22.77 13.32
N LEU A 3 -10.26 -23.68 12.61
CA LEU A 3 -9.34 -23.37 11.52
C LEU A 3 -10.11 -22.56 10.49
N ILE A 4 -9.77 -21.29 10.32
CA ILE A 4 -10.15 -20.57 9.10
C ILE A 4 -8.99 -20.77 8.14
N ASP A 5 -9.28 -21.50 7.06
CA ASP A 5 -8.42 -21.77 5.91
C ASP A 5 -7.55 -20.56 5.57
N GLU A 6 -6.26 -20.81 5.30
CA GLU A 6 -5.45 -19.90 4.49
C GLU A 6 -6.09 -19.80 3.10
N SER A 7 -7.04 -18.89 2.94
CA SER A 7 -7.72 -18.69 1.66
C SER A 7 -6.82 -17.83 0.78
N THR A 8 -5.91 -18.48 0.05
CA THR A 8 -5.15 -17.81 -1.01
C THR A 8 -6.00 -17.71 -2.26
N LYS A 9 -6.15 -16.51 -2.81
CA LYS A 9 -6.80 -16.29 -4.10
C LYS A 9 -5.88 -15.54 -5.06
N ASP A 10 -5.76 -16.10 -6.26
CA ASP A 10 -4.88 -15.58 -7.31
C ASP A 10 -5.62 -14.71 -8.31
N PHE A 11 -4.96 -13.64 -8.78
CA PHE A 11 -5.44 -12.72 -9.80
C PHE A 11 -4.34 -12.44 -10.83
N GLY A 12 -3.86 -13.49 -11.49
CA GLY A 12 -2.76 -13.39 -12.45
C GLY A 12 -1.41 -13.26 -11.75
N SER A 13 -0.84 -12.05 -11.75
CA SER A 13 0.49 -11.78 -11.17
C SER A 13 0.46 -11.31 -9.71
N MET A 14 -0.73 -11.27 -9.11
CA MET A 14 -0.95 -10.91 -7.71
C MET A 14 -1.71 -12.04 -7.00
N SER A 15 -1.50 -12.19 -5.70
CA SER A 15 -2.29 -13.07 -4.85
C SER A 15 -2.70 -12.35 -3.57
N VAL A 16 -3.87 -12.69 -3.06
CA VAL A 16 -4.42 -12.16 -1.82
C VAL A 16 -4.61 -13.31 -0.83
N LEU A 17 -4.13 -13.14 0.39
CA LEU A 17 -4.21 -14.13 1.46
C LEU A 17 -4.88 -13.51 2.69
N LEU A 18 -5.73 -14.28 3.36
CA LEU A 18 -6.23 -13.96 4.68
C LEU A 18 -5.55 -14.87 5.70
N HIS A 19 -4.87 -14.27 6.66
CA HIS A 19 -4.30 -14.95 7.82
C HIS A 19 -5.19 -14.67 9.02
N SER A 20 -5.71 -15.73 9.66
CA SER A 20 -6.35 -15.61 10.98
C SER A 20 -5.25 -15.61 12.05
N LEU A 21 -5.16 -14.55 12.84
CA LEU A 21 -4.14 -14.39 13.90
C LEU A 21 -4.74 -14.54 15.30
N GLY A 22 -6.02 -14.91 15.40
CA GLY A 22 -6.80 -14.99 16.62
C GLY A 22 -8.26 -14.61 16.39
N THR A 23 -9.07 -14.57 17.45
CA THR A 23 -10.51 -14.30 17.37
C THR A 23 -10.82 -12.90 16.83
N ASP A 24 -9.98 -11.91 17.14
CA ASP A 24 -10.18 -10.49 16.79
C ASP A 24 -9.00 -9.89 16.00
N CYS A 25 -8.09 -10.75 15.55
CA CYS A 25 -6.85 -10.37 14.88
C CYS A 25 -6.76 -11.06 13.53
N TYR A 26 -6.45 -10.32 12.48
CA TYR A 26 -6.27 -10.87 11.15
C TYR A 26 -5.25 -10.08 10.36
N ARG A 27 -4.79 -10.67 9.26
CA ARG A 27 -3.95 -10.00 8.27
C ARG A 27 -4.45 -10.33 6.87
N ILE A 28 -4.79 -9.30 6.10
CA ILE A 28 -5.01 -9.41 4.66
C ILE A 28 -3.71 -9.02 3.98
N GLU A 29 -3.13 -9.95 3.24
CA GLU A 29 -1.87 -9.75 2.55
C GLU A 29 -2.07 -9.78 1.04
N TRP A 30 -1.58 -8.74 0.37
CA TRP A 30 -1.44 -8.68 -1.08
C TRP A 30 0.01 -8.91 -1.46
N ASN A 31 0.27 -9.96 -2.23
CA ASN A 31 1.59 -10.30 -2.76
C ASN A 31 1.66 -10.00 -4.25
N SER A 32 2.72 -9.35 -4.69
CA SER A 32 3.02 -9.11 -6.11
C SER A 32 4.13 -10.05 -6.57
N ARG A 33 3.78 -11.00 -7.44
CA ARG A 33 4.76 -11.92 -8.06
C ARG A 33 5.72 -11.19 -9.00
N MET A 34 5.33 -10.02 -9.51
CA MET A 34 6.16 -9.21 -10.42
C MET A 34 7.28 -8.46 -9.71
N THR A 35 6.99 -7.90 -8.55
CA THR A 35 7.94 -7.05 -7.80
C THR A 35 8.61 -7.82 -6.68
N GLY A 36 8.03 -8.94 -6.25
CA GLY A 36 8.43 -9.67 -5.03
C GLY A 36 8.09 -8.92 -3.74
N ALA A 37 7.37 -7.80 -3.84
CA ALA A 37 6.92 -7.02 -2.69
C ALA A 37 5.55 -7.52 -2.20
N SER A 38 5.26 -7.26 -0.93
CA SER A 38 3.95 -7.49 -0.35
C SER A 38 3.48 -6.27 0.43
N ILE A 39 2.17 -6.14 0.57
CA ILE A 39 1.56 -5.19 1.50
C ILE A 39 0.52 -5.92 2.32
N SER A 40 0.44 -5.59 3.60
CA SER A 40 -0.41 -6.26 4.57
C SER A 40 -1.21 -5.24 5.34
N LEU A 41 -2.53 -5.43 5.42
CA LEU A 41 -3.39 -4.78 6.39
C LEU A 41 -3.60 -5.73 7.56
N ILE A 42 -3.16 -5.33 8.74
CA ILE A 42 -3.16 -6.13 9.97
C ILE A 42 -4.06 -5.45 10.97
N ARG A 43 -5.03 -6.18 11.52
CA ARG A 43 -5.74 -5.77 12.73
C ARG A 43 -5.06 -6.44 13.92
N VAL A 44 -4.43 -5.64 14.78
CA VAL A 44 -3.72 -6.12 15.98
C VAL A 44 -4.72 -6.35 17.11
N LYS A 45 -5.69 -5.45 17.25
CA LYS A 45 -6.86 -5.56 18.14
C LYS A 45 -7.91 -4.55 17.68
N LYS A 46 -9.02 -4.45 18.41
CA LYS A 46 -10.07 -3.48 18.10
C LYS A 46 -9.50 -2.05 18.02
N ASN A 47 -9.79 -1.37 16.91
CA ASN A 47 -9.33 -0.01 16.62
C ASN A 47 -7.80 0.16 16.58
N GLU A 48 -7.05 -0.91 16.32
CA GLU A 48 -5.59 -0.83 16.11
C GLU A 48 -5.23 -1.61 14.86
N TYR A 49 -4.92 -0.85 13.81
CA TYR A 49 -4.59 -1.37 12.49
C TYR A 49 -3.20 -0.92 12.08
N ILE A 50 -2.46 -1.82 11.44
CA ILE A 50 -1.14 -1.53 10.88
C ILE A 50 -1.16 -1.94 9.42
N VAL A 51 -0.76 -1.03 8.53
CA VAL A 51 -0.48 -1.36 7.15
C VAL A 51 1.03 -1.39 6.96
N VAL A 52 1.56 -2.54 6.56
CA VAL A 52 3.00 -2.76 6.35
C VAL A 52 3.25 -3.16 4.91
N ARG A 53 4.18 -2.48 4.25
CA ARG A 53 4.74 -2.91 2.97
C ARG A 53 6.11 -3.51 3.20
N LYS A 54 6.30 -4.72 2.67
CA LYS A 54 7.57 -5.40 2.59
C LYS A 54 8.11 -5.33 1.17
N TRP A 55 9.36 -4.91 1.04
CA TRP A 55 10.02 -4.89 -0.27
C TRP A 55 10.67 -6.24 -0.58
N ALA A 56 10.88 -6.53 -1.86
CA ALA A 56 11.74 -7.64 -2.23
C ALA A 56 13.15 -7.40 -1.70
N THR A 57 13.72 -8.41 -1.03
CA THR A 57 15.05 -8.32 -0.37
C THR A 57 16.14 -7.81 -1.31
N ALA A 58 16.08 -8.18 -2.59
CA ALA A 58 17.02 -7.73 -3.61
C ALA A 58 17.04 -6.21 -3.86
N ARG A 59 16.01 -5.47 -3.40
CA ARG A 59 15.95 -4.01 -3.56
C ARG A 59 16.71 -3.23 -2.49
N ASN A 60 17.06 -3.85 -1.35
CA ASN A 60 17.73 -3.19 -0.24
C ASN A 60 17.04 -1.88 0.20
N ILE A 61 15.72 -1.92 0.30
CA ILE A 61 14.86 -0.83 0.79
C ILE A 61 14.21 -1.37 2.06
N ASP A 62 14.29 -0.65 3.18
CA ASP A 62 13.61 -1.15 4.38
C ASP A 62 12.10 -1.00 4.26
N ASP A 63 11.41 -1.90 4.95
CA ASP A 63 9.97 -1.93 5.01
C ASP A 63 9.41 -0.58 5.52
N VAL A 64 8.17 -0.31 5.12
CA VAL A 64 7.44 0.87 5.58
C VAL A 64 6.13 0.44 6.23
N SER A 65 5.77 1.13 7.30
CA SER A 65 4.53 0.86 8.03
C SER A 65 3.81 2.15 8.36
N ALA A 66 2.49 2.06 8.47
CA ALA A 66 1.63 3.13 8.95
C ALA A 66 0.58 2.55 9.90
N GLU A 67 0.33 3.23 11.01
CA GLU A 67 -0.63 2.85 12.03
C GLU A 67 -1.91 3.67 11.89
N PHE A 68 -3.04 3.04 12.20
CA PHE A 68 -4.36 3.64 12.09
C PHE A 68 -5.25 3.19 13.25
N ASP A 69 -6.01 4.13 13.80
CA ASP A 69 -7.05 3.87 14.80
C ASP A 69 -8.43 3.60 14.16
N ARG A 70 -8.56 3.93 12.86
CA ARG A 70 -9.80 3.80 12.09
C ARG A 70 -9.66 2.78 10.96
N ALA A 71 -10.57 1.80 10.98
CA ALA A 71 -10.59 0.69 10.04
C ALA A 71 -10.68 1.14 8.57
N ASN A 72 -11.52 2.14 8.28
CA ASN A 72 -11.68 2.68 6.93
C ASN A 72 -10.42 3.38 6.40
N GLN A 73 -9.70 4.10 7.25
CA GLN A 73 -8.45 4.75 6.88
C GLN A 73 -7.36 3.73 6.58
N ALA A 74 -7.25 2.68 7.40
CA ALA A 74 -6.34 1.57 7.17
C ALA A 74 -6.64 0.87 5.83
N LEU A 75 -7.91 0.55 5.56
CA LEU A 75 -8.32 -0.10 4.31
C LEU A 75 -8.01 0.77 3.08
N ILE A 76 -8.33 2.06 3.14
CA ILE A 76 -8.05 2.99 2.02
C ILE A 76 -6.54 3.10 1.81
N HIS A 77 -5.76 3.23 2.89
CA HIS A 77 -4.30 3.28 2.80
C HIS A 77 -3.74 2.01 2.17
N PHE A 78 -4.20 0.84 2.62
CA PHE A 78 -3.83 -0.45 2.06
C PHE A 78 -4.12 -0.52 0.55
N LEU A 79 -5.36 -0.24 0.13
CA LEU A 79 -5.78 -0.30 -1.28
C LEU A 79 -5.08 0.73 -2.19
N ASN A 80 -4.73 1.90 -1.64
CA ASN A 80 -3.98 2.93 -2.36
C ASN A 80 -2.49 2.57 -2.51
N ASN A 81 -2.01 1.65 -1.69
CA ASN A 81 -0.62 1.21 -1.66
C ASN A 81 -0.44 -0.23 -2.12
N VAL A 82 -1.42 -0.90 -2.73
CA VAL A 82 -1.17 -2.19 -3.40
C VAL A 82 -0.41 -2.00 -4.71
N ASP A 83 0.38 -2.99 -5.09
CA ASP A 83 1.07 -3.03 -6.38
C ASP A 83 0.08 -3.27 -7.51
N VAL A 84 0.06 -2.38 -8.50
CA VAL A 84 -0.81 -2.43 -9.69
C VAL A 84 0.00 -2.55 -11.00
N ILE A 85 1.31 -2.77 -10.89
CA ILE A 85 2.24 -2.73 -12.03
C ILE A 85 1.97 -3.88 -13.01
N LYS A 86 1.92 -3.54 -14.31
CA LYS A 86 1.83 -4.49 -15.45
C LYS A 86 0.71 -5.54 -15.31
N SER A 87 -0.37 -5.19 -14.61
CA SER A 87 -1.52 -6.06 -14.41
C SER A 87 -2.72 -5.51 -15.19
N LYS A 88 -3.61 -6.40 -15.67
CA LYS A 88 -4.84 -5.95 -16.33
C LYS A 88 -5.71 -5.23 -15.30
N ASN A 89 -6.32 -4.10 -15.70
CA ASN A 89 -7.15 -3.29 -14.80
C ASN A 89 -8.27 -4.11 -14.16
N GLU A 90 -8.91 -5.01 -14.92
CA GLU A 90 -9.94 -5.93 -14.40
C GLU A 90 -9.43 -6.83 -13.27
N SER A 91 -8.21 -7.36 -13.38
CA SER A 91 -7.60 -8.19 -12.34
C SER A 91 -7.29 -7.39 -11.08
N ILE A 92 -6.82 -6.15 -11.23
CA ILE A 92 -6.57 -5.23 -10.12
C ILE A 92 -7.89 -4.91 -9.39
N VAL A 93 -8.94 -4.58 -10.14
CA VAL A 93 -10.27 -4.28 -9.60
C VAL A 93 -10.80 -5.50 -8.84
N ALA A 94 -10.80 -6.68 -9.46
CA ALA A 94 -11.29 -7.92 -8.83
C ALA A 94 -10.50 -8.27 -7.56
N ALA A 95 -9.19 -8.07 -7.53
CA ALA A 95 -8.37 -8.31 -6.35
C ALA A 95 -8.65 -7.28 -5.24
N LYS A 96 -8.80 -5.99 -5.57
CA LYS A 96 -9.18 -4.95 -4.61
C LYS A 96 -10.57 -5.22 -4.03
N GLU A 97 -11.54 -5.59 -4.85
CA GLU A 97 -12.89 -6.01 -4.41
C GLU A 97 -12.81 -7.23 -3.48
N HIS A 98 -11.96 -8.21 -3.81
CA HIS A 98 -11.76 -9.36 -2.95
C HIS A 98 -11.18 -8.98 -1.57
N CYS A 99 -10.18 -8.09 -1.53
CA CYS A 99 -9.67 -7.55 -0.27
C CYS A 99 -10.75 -6.84 0.55
N ILE A 100 -11.60 -6.04 -0.09
CA ILE A 100 -12.72 -5.36 0.57
C ILE A 100 -13.69 -6.39 1.16
N ASN A 101 -14.04 -7.43 0.40
CA ASN A 101 -14.93 -8.47 0.88
C ASN A 101 -14.35 -9.20 2.09
N LEU A 102 -13.08 -9.64 2.02
CA LEU A 102 -12.38 -10.26 3.15
C LEU A 102 -12.40 -9.34 4.38
N PHE A 103 -12.09 -8.06 4.19
CA PHE A 103 -12.11 -7.07 5.26
C PHE A 103 -13.50 -6.90 5.87
N THR A 104 -14.54 -6.71 5.05
CA THR A 104 -15.91 -6.54 5.55
C THR A 104 -16.40 -7.77 6.30
N SER A 105 -16.07 -8.98 5.82
CA SER A 105 -16.40 -10.23 6.52
C SER A 105 -15.68 -10.32 7.86
N ALA A 106 -14.38 -10.01 7.92
CA ALA A 106 -13.60 -10.03 9.15
C ALA A 106 -14.06 -8.96 10.16
N GLU A 107 -14.54 -7.81 9.68
CA GLU A 107 -15.07 -6.74 10.52
C GLU A 107 -16.56 -6.92 10.88
N GLY A 108 -17.23 -7.98 10.42
CA GLY A 108 -18.67 -8.19 10.63
C GLY A 108 -19.56 -7.13 9.95
N LEU A 109 -19.05 -6.49 8.89
CA LEU A 109 -19.74 -5.48 8.10
C LEU A 109 -20.49 -6.12 6.94
N LYS A 110 -21.51 -5.40 6.43
CA LYS A 110 -22.21 -5.83 5.21
C LYS A 110 -21.23 -5.78 4.01
N PRO A 111 -21.25 -6.78 3.12
CA PRO A 111 -20.49 -6.73 1.88
C PRO A 111 -20.84 -5.48 1.07
N ILE A 112 -19.82 -4.88 0.44
CA ILE A 112 -20.00 -3.71 -0.40
C ILE A 112 -20.11 -4.17 -1.86
N SER A 113 -21.26 -3.94 -2.47
CA SER A 113 -21.45 -4.12 -3.92
C SER A 113 -20.88 -2.92 -4.67
N HIS A 114 -20.02 -3.16 -5.66
CA HIS A 114 -19.41 -2.13 -6.53
C HIS A 114 -18.71 -0.99 -5.76
N PRO A 115 -17.67 -1.29 -4.96
CA PRO A 115 -16.94 -0.26 -4.24
C PRO A 115 -16.31 0.73 -5.22
N SER A 116 -16.37 2.03 -4.90
CA SER A 116 -15.54 3.03 -5.58
C SER A 116 -14.09 2.75 -5.21
N LEU A 117 -13.32 2.23 -6.17
CA LEU A 117 -11.91 1.92 -5.99
C LEU A 117 -11.07 3.09 -6.52
N PRO A 118 -10.59 3.99 -5.64
CA PRO A 118 -9.66 5.00 -6.09
C PRO A 118 -8.38 4.35 -6.63
N THR A 119 -7.87 4.93 -7.71
CA THR A 119 -6.54 4.65 -8.24
C THR A 119 -5.76 5.96 -8.16
N PRO A 120 -5.04 6.21 -7.05
CA PRO A 120 -4.22 7.39 -6.92
C PRO A 120 -3.25 7.52 -8.09
N ARG A 121 -3.06 8.74 -8.59
CA ARG A 121 -2.17 9.04 -9.73
C ARG A 121 -0.76 8.44 -9.59
N LEU A 122 -0.26 8.35 -8.36
CA LEU A 122 1.09 7.88 -8.05
C LEU A 122 1.13 6.39 -7.64
N GLN A 123 0.01 5.67 -7.63
CA GLN A 123 -0.03 4.27 -7.19
C GLN A 123 0.89 3.38 -8.05
N GLU A 124 0.88 3.57 -9.37
CA GLU A 124 1.78 2.86 -10.29
C GLU A 124 3.26 3.25 -10.15
N ALA A 125 3.56 4.36 -9.46
CA ALA A 125 4.91 4.85 -9.24
C ALA A 125 5.53 4.32 -7.94
N ILE A 126 4.77 3.61 -7.10
CA ILE A 126 5.30 3.00 -5.88
C ILE A 126 6.41 2.02 -6.25
N GLY A 127 7.57 2.14 -5.60
CA GLY A 127 8.77 1.39 -5.91
C GLY A 127 9.45 1.83 -7.22
N LYS A 128 9.16 3.02 -7.73
CA LYS A 128 9.89 3.66 -8.85
C LYS A 128 10.51 4.98 -8.42
N GLU A 129 11.50 5.39 -9.19
CA GLU A 129 12.12 6.71 -9.03
C GLU A 129 11.13 7.81 -9.42
N VAL A 130 11.08 8.86 -8.60
CA VAL A 130 10.24 10.04 -8.76
C VAL A 130 11.06 11.29 -8.48
N ILE A 131 10.60 12.41 -9.00
CA ILE A 131 11.14 13.74 -8.70
C ILE A 131 10.09 14.58 -7.98
N VAL A 132 10.57 15.42 -7.08
CA VAL A 132 9.76 16.40 -6.36
C VAL A 132 10.07 17.78 -6.93
N LYS A 133 9.04 18.53 -7.32
CA LYS A 133 9.18 19.88 -7.86
C LYS A 133 8.48 20.92 -6.99
N SER A 134 9.03 22.12 -6.99
CA SER A 134 8.40 23.26 -6.34
C SER A 134 7.14 23.69 -7.08
N SER A 135 6.06 23.93 -6.34
CA SER A 135 4.83 24.50 -6.86
C SER A 135 4.97 25.99 -7.23
N LEU A 136 6.02 26.66 -6.73
CA LEU A 136 6.22 28.10 -6.90
C LEU A 136 7.13 28.45 -8.08
N GLY A 137 7.86 27.48 -8.65
CA GLY A 137 8.84 27.77 -9.70
C GLY A 137 9.31 26.58 -10.54
N ASN A 138 8.66 25.41 -10.44
CA ASN A 138 8.94 24.21 -11.24
C ASN A 138 10.40 23.72 -11.23
N TYR A 139 11.20 24.12 -10.24
CA TYR A 139 12.56 23.60 -10.04
C TYR A 139 12.54 22.31 -9.21
N LEU A 140 13.58 21.51 -9.36
CA LEU A 140 13.77 20.24 -8.66
C LEU A 140 14.06 20.51 -7.18
N ILE A 141 13.25 19.94 -6.29
CA ILE A 141 13.45 19.95 -4.84
C ILE A 141 14.26 18.72 -4.44
N SER A 142 13.82 17.54 -4.88
CA SER A 142 14.40 16.27 -4.48
C SER A 142 14.14 15.20 -5.53
N LYS A 143 14.89 14.10 -5.44
CA LYS A 143 14.75 12.91 -6.27
C LYS A 143 14.94 11.68 -5.39
N GLY A 144 14.17 10.64 -5.65
CA GLY A 144 14.27 9.41 -4.86
C GLY A 144 13.25 8.35 -5.25
N MET A 145 13.19 7.29 -4.45
CA MET A 145 12.28 6.16 -4.63
C MET A 145 10.96 6.42 -3.90
N LEU A 146 9.82 6.34 -4.59
CA LEU A 146 8.51 6.45 -3.94
C LEU A 146 8.22 5.19 -3.11
N LEU A 147 8.08 5.34 -1.80
CA LEU A 147 7.88 4.21 -0.88
C LEU A 147 6.40 3.91 -0.64
N GLN A 148 5.62 4.92 -0.29
CA GLN A 148 4.18 4.80 -0.04
C GLN A 148 3.46 6.15 -0.17
N LEU A 149 2.14 6.08 -0.32
CA LEU A 149 1.21 7.21 -0.30
C LEU A 149 0.56 7.30 1.07
N LEU A 150 0.65 8.44 1.73
CA LEU A 150 0.09 8.73 3.05
C LEU A 150 -0.93 9.86 2.92
N GLY A 151 -2.19 9.51 2.62
CA GLY A 151 -3.23 10.51 2.35
C GLY A 151 -2.88 11.41 1.15
N ASN A 152 -2.66 12.70 1.40
CA ASN A 152 -2.24 13.67 0.37
C ASN A 152 -0.71 13.81 0.24
N GLN A 153 0.06 13.06 1.02
CA GLN A 153 1.51 13.03 0.98
C GLN A 153 2.05 11.75 0.34
N ALA A 154 3.28 11.81 -0.11
CA ALA A 154 4.07 10.71 -0.61
C ALA A 154 5.34 10.63 0.23
N GLU A 155 5.63 9.45 0.79
CA GLU A 155 6.88 9.17 1.46
C GLU A 155 7.90 8.66 0.44
N ILE A 156 9.06 9.31 0.39
CA ILE A 156 10.10 9.08 -0.60
C ILE A 156 11.40 8.78 0.15
N GLN A 157 12.10 7.74 -0.27
CA GLN A 157 13.51 7.55 0.08
C GLN A 157 14.34 8.42 -0.86
N VAL A 158 14.79 9.56 -0.37
CA VAL A 158 15.54 10.55 -1.16
C VAL A 158 16.97 10.07 -1.43
N ASN A 159 17.53 10.47 -2.57
CA ASN A 159 18.93 10.22 -2.88
C ASN A 159 19.83 11.03 -1.93
N SER A 160 21.07 10.57 -1.72
CA SER A 160 22.06 11.21 -0.83
C SER A 160 22.23 12.71 -1.08
N ASP A 161 22.19 13.10 -2.35
CA ASP A 161 22.45 14.47 -2.80
C ASP A 161 21.27 15.42 -2.51
N HIS A 162 20.14 14.87 -2.06
CA HIS A 162 18.90 15.58 -1.74
C HIS A 162 18.43 15.33 -0.30
N LEU A 163 19.34 14.89 0.58
CA LEU A 163 19.05 14.74 2.01
C LEU A 163 18.85 16.11 2.63
N ASP A 164 17.70 16.29 3.26
CA ASP A 164 17.44 17.41 4.16
C ASP A 164 17.73 16.91 5.57
N GLU A 165 18.61 17.61 6.30
CA GLU A 165 19.03 17.25 7.66
C GLU A 165 19.53 15.79 7.83
N GLY A 166 20.01 15.16 6.76
CA GLY A 166 20.43 13.76 6.76
C GLY A 166 19.28 12.73 6.80
N GLN A 167 18.03 13.16 6.65
CA GLN A 167 16.86 12.28 6.65
C GLN A 167 16.68 11.61 5.28
N LEU A 168 16.92 10.29 5.24
CA LEU A 168 16.74 9.44 4.06
C LEU A 168 15.28 9.32 3.62
N ARG A 169 14.33 9.37 4.55
CA ARG A 169 12.90 9.25 4.26
C ARG A 169 12.21 10.57 4.53
N GLN A 170 11.60 11.14 3.51
CA GLN A 170 10.94 12.44 3.58
C GLN A 170 9.54 12.38 2.98
N LYS A 171 8.66 13.25 3.47
CA LYS A 171 7.27 13.33 3.01
C LYS A 171 7.06 14.60 2.21
N PHE A 172 6.50 14.45 1.01
CA PHE A 172 6.18 15.56 0.11
C PHE A 172 4.71 15.52 -0.25
N TYR A 173 4.10 16.66 -0.59
CA TYR A 173 2.74 16.63 -1.10
C TYR A 173 2.70 15.89 -2.44
N THR A 174 1.74 14.97 -2.60
CA THR A 174 1.55 14.20 -3.85
C THR A 174 1.42 15.06 -5.10
N LYS A 175 0.96 16.31 -4.99
CA LYS A 175 0.89 17.27 -6.10
C LYS A 175 2.27 17.74 -6.60
N GLN A 176 3.30 17.66 -5.76
CA GLN A 176 4.68 18.05 -6.08
C GLN A 176 5.48 16.89 -6.68
N VAL A 177 4.98 15.65 -6.60
CA VAL A 177 5.72 14.46 -7.00
C VAL A 177 5.37 14.06 -8.43
N HIS A 178 6.37 13.86 -9.27
CA HIS A 178 6.23 13.48 -10.66
C HIS A 178 7.00 12.19 -10.94
N VAL A 179 6.40 11.34 -11.78
CA VAL A 179 7.07 10.14 -12.28
C VAL A 179 8.13 10.58 -13.29
N CYS A 180 9.34 10.05 -13.17
CA CYS A 180 10.42 10.28 -14.13
C CYS A 180 10.08 9.73 -15.52
#